data_AF-A0A7C3PBB6-F1
#
_entry.id   AF-A0A7C3PBB6-F1
#
_cell.length_a   1.000
_cell.length_b   1.000
_cell.length_c   1.000
_cell.angle_alpha   90.00
_cell.angle_beta   90.00
_cell.angle_gamma   90.00
#
_symmetry.space_group_name_H-M   'P 1'
#
loop_
_entity.id
_entity.type
_entity.pdbx_description
1 polymer ?
#
loop_
_entity_poly.entity_id
_entity_poly.type
_entity_poly.pdbx_seq_one_letter_code
_entity_poly.pdbx_strand_id
1 'polypeptide(L)'
;MEGERRAANGMGRNAWMRSGLALALGLSVASGVAGCGKPLFSSEDPRSQYDRYDRSRNQLAPQYIEDEYGRREPNLRGRLSPKT
;
A
#
# COMPACT_ATOMS: atom_id res chain seq x y z
N MET A 1 -51.11 -29.81 -11.89
CA MET A 1 -50.78 -28.41 -11.53
C MET A 1 -49.36 -28.34 -10.91
N GLU A 2 -48.33 -28.88 -11.58
CA GLU A 2 -46.95 -28.98 -11.05
C GLU A 2 -45.91 -28.16 -11.82
N GLY A 3 -46.28 -27.57 -12.97
CA GLY A 3 -45.38 -26.82 -13.83
C GLY A 3 -44.96 -25.45 -13.27
N GLU A 4 -45.83 -24.77 -12.54
CA GLU A 4 -45.56 -23.40 -12.06
C GLU A 4 -44.64 -23.33 -10.83
N ARG A 5 -44.52 -24.40 -10.04
CA ARG A 5 -43.66 -24.40 -8.84
C ARG A 5 -42.16 -24.44 -9.16
N ARG A 6 -41.78 -24.84 -10.39
CA ARG A 6 -40.36 -24.90 -10.81
C ARG A 6 -39.80 -23.55 -11.29
N ALA A 7 -40.64 -22.64 -11.75
CA ALA A 7 -40.21 -21.33 -12.28
C ALA A 7 -39.81 -20.34 -11.17
N ALA A 8 -40.48 -20.37 -10.01
CA ALA A 8 -40.20 -19.46 -8.89
C ALA A 8 -38.86 -19.71 -8.19
N ASN A 9 -38.32 -20.93 -8.26
CA ASN A 9 -37.08 -21.32 -7.59
C ASN A 9 -35.80 -20.92 -8.35
N GLY A 10 -35.92 -20.47 -9.61
CA GLY A 10 -34.79 -20.06 -10.45
C GLY A 10 -34.42 -18.59 -10.31
N MET A 11 -35.40 -17.71 -10.08
CA MET A 11 -35.19 -16.25 -10.09
C MET A 11 -34.37 -15.76 -8.87
N GLY A 12 -34.60 -16.36 -7.70
CA GLY A 12 -33.88 -16.02 -6.47
C GLY A 12 -32.41 -16.43 -6.49
N ARG A 13 -32.07 -17.60 -7.06
CA ARG A 13 -30.69 -18.09 -7.13
C ARG A 13 -29.76 -17.12 -7.88
N ASN A 14 -30.24 -16.54 -8.97
CA ASN A 14 -29.45 -15.66 -9.83
C ASN A 14 -29.21 -14.31 -9.15
N ALA A 15 -30.22 -13.78 -8.44
CA ALA A 15 -30.12 -12.54 -7.68
C ALA A 15 -29.13 -12.67 -6.50
N TRP A 16 -29.14 -13.82 -5.82
CA TRP A 16 -28.19 -14.13 -4.74
C TRP A 16 -26.77 -14.34 -5.26
N MET A 17 -26.60 -15.01 -6.40
CA MET A 17 -25.28 -15.17 -7.05
C MET A 17 -24.70 -13.83 -7.51
N ARG A 18 -25.51 -12.96 -8.12
CA ARG A 18 -25.07 -11.61 -8.57
C ARG A 18 -24.72 -10.71 -7.38
N SER A 19 -25.52 -10.76 -6.31
CA SER A 19 -25.25 -10.00 -5.09
C SER A 19 -23.99 -10.51 -4.38
N GLY A 20 -23.80 -11.83 -4.28
CA GLY A 20 -22.60 -12.43 -3.70
C GLY A 20 -21.33 -12.10 -4.49
N LEU A 21 -21.41 -12.14 -5.83
CA LEU A 21 -20.29 -11.76 -6.69
C LEU A 21 -19.92 -10.28 -6.54
N ALA A 22 -20.91 -9.39 -6.52
CA ALA A 22 -20.67 -7.95 -6.32
C ALA A 22 -20.02 -7.65 -4.96
N LEU A 23 -20.44 -8.35 -3.90
CA LEU A 23 -19.87 -8.23 -2.57
C LEU A 23 -18.42 -8.74 -2.52
N ALA A 24 -18.15 -9.89 -3.15
CA ALA A 24 -16.80 -10.45 -3.23
C ALA A 24 -15.85 -9.54 -4.04
N LEU A 25 -16.34 -8.94 -5.13
CA LEU A 25 -15.56 -8.00 -5.95
C LEU A 25 -15.28 -6.69 -5.17
N GLY A 26 -16.28 -6.16 -4.45
CA GLY A 26 -16.11 -4.99 -3.60
C GLY A 26 -15.10 -5.21 -2.48
N LEU A 27 -15.16 -6.37 -1.82
CA LEU A 27 -14.25 -6.71 -0.72
C LEU A 27 -12.80 -6.87 -1.18
N SER A 28 -12.58 -7.47 -2.35
CA SER A 28 -11.24 -7.66 -2.93
C SER A 28 -10.60 -6.35 -3.36
N VAL A 29 -11.35 -5.43 -3.97
CA VAL A 29 -10.87 -4.07 -4.28
C VAL A 29 -10.54 -3.29 -3.02
N ALA A 30 -11.39 -3.34 -2.00
CA ALA A 30 -11.16 -2.66 -0.72
C ALA A 30 -9.89 -3.18 0.00
N SER A 31 -9.60 -4.48 -0.12
CA SER A 31 -8.41 -5.09 0.48
C SER A 31 -7.10 -4.61 -0.18
N GLY A 32 -7.13 -4.36 -1.50
CA GLY A 32 -5.96 -3.90 -2.24
C GLY A 32 -5.50 -2.48 -1.87
N VAL A 33 -6.45 -1.57 -1.57
CA VAL A 33 -6.13 -0.18 -1.21
C VAL A 33 -5.71 0.00 0.25
N ALA A 34 -6.13 -0.89 1.16
CA ALA A 34 -5.76 -0.83 2.57
C ALA A 34 -4.30 -1.27 2.84
N GLY A 35 -3.67 -2.00 1.91
CA GLY A 35 -2.31 -2.54 2.06
C GLY A 35 -1.16 -1.60 1.64
N CYS A 36 -1.44 -0.49 0.97
CA CYS A 36 -0.39 0.36 0.38
C CYS A 36 0.16 1.46 1.31
N GLY A 37 -0.27 1.51 2.58
CA GLY A 37 -0.17 2.75 3.37
C GLY A 37 0.85 2.81 4.50
N LYS A 38 1.44 1.69 4.95
CA LYS A 38 2.33 1.70 6.13
C LYS A 38 3.76 1.32 5.71
N PRO A 39 4.72 2.26 5.82
CA PRO A 39 6.12 1.93 5.55
C PRO A 39 6.57 0.84 6.52
N LEU A 40 7.21 -0.20 6.00
CA LEU A 40 7.68 -1.38 6.77
C LEU A 40 8.64 -0.99 7.91
N PHE A 41 9.28 0.17 7.79
CA PHE A 41 10.31 0.66 8.66
C PHE A 41 10.08 2.16 8.91
N SER A 42 10.32 2.60 10.14
CA SER A 42 10.25 4.01 10.51
C SER A 42 11.32 4.83 9.79
N SER A 43 11.19 6.16 9.79
CA SER A 43 12.23 7.06 9.29
C SER A 43 13.52 7.02 10.11
N GLU A 44 13.43 6.58 11.36
CA GLU A 44 14.53 6.60 12.34
C GLU A 44 15.27 5.25 12.40
N ASP A 45 14.63 4.20 11.87
CA ASP A 45 15.18 2.85 11.80
C ASP A 45 16.45 2.81 10.95
N PRO A 46 17.55 2.26 11.49
CA PRO A 46 18.81 2.15 10.76
C PRO A 46 18.63 1.22 9.54
N ARG A 47 19.02 1.69 8.36
CA ARG A 47 18.94 0.96 7.08
C ARG A 47 20.24 0.27 6.71
N SER A 48 21.34 0.75 7.28
CA SER A 48 22.67 0.18 7.11
C SER A 48 23.41 0.09 8.44
N GLN A 49 24.47 -0.72 8.49
CA GLN A 49 25.36 -0.78 9.65
C GLN A 49 26.12 0.55 9.85
N TYR A 50 26.24 1.36 8.81
CA TYR A 50 26.96 2.63 8.83
C TYR A 50 26.11 3.78 9.40
N ASP A 51 24.78 3.66 9.44
CA ASP A 51 23.90 4.73 9.92
C ASP A 51 24.22 5.16 11.36
N ARG A 52 24.62 4.20 12.21
CA ARG A 52 25.04 4.52 13.58
C ARG A 52 26.33 5.34 13.61
N TYR A 53 27.29 4.98 12.77
CA TYR A 53 28.57 5.68 12.66
C TYR A 53 28.35 7.10 12.13
N ASP A 54 27.57 7.26 11.05
CA ASP A 54 27.26 8.56 10.47
C ASP A 54 26.53 9.46 11.47
N ARG A 55 25.57 8.90 12.22
CA ARG A 55 24.85 9.64 13.27
C ARG A 55 25.79 10.12 14.38
N SER A 56 26.75 9.30 14.81
CA SER A 56 27.73 9.69 15.83
C SER A 56 28.61 10.88 15.42
N ARG A 57 28.73 11.12 14.10
CA ARG A 57 29.50 12.23 13.52
C ARG A 57 28.64 13.37 12.98
N ASN A 58 27.33 13.34 13.21
CA ASN A 58 26.37 14.28 12.62
C ASN A 58 26.43 14.32 11.08
N GLN A 59 26.72 13.18 10.45
CA GLN A 59 26.78 13.04 9.00
C GLN A 59 25.59 12.26 8.43
N LEU A 60 24.56 11.97 9.21
CA LEU A 60 23.39 11.25 8.71
C LEU A 60 22.57 12.13 7.74
N ALA A 61 22.50 11.73 6.47
CA ALA A 61 21.71 12.45 5.47
C ALA A 61 20.21 12.05 5.56
N PRO A 62 19.28 13.01 5.41
CA PRO A 62 17.84 12.70 5.42
C PRO A 62 17.48 11.81 4.22
N GLN A 63 16.47 10.95 4.38
CA GLN A 63 16.01 10.06 3.30
C GLN A 63 15.38 10.81 2.12
N TYR A 64 14.68 11.91 2.41
CA TYR A 64 13.98 12.73 1.45
C TYR A 64 14.36 14.19 1.62
N ILE A 65 14.30 14.93 0.52
CA ILE A 65 14.44 16.39 0.45
C ILE A 65 13.25 16.97 -0.33
N GLU A 66 12.93 18.22 -0.11
CA GLU A 66 11.99 18.95 -0.96
C GLU A 66 12.74 19.54 -2.16
N ASP A 67 12.13 19.42 -3.34
CA ASP A 67 12.59 20.10 -4.55
C ASP A 67 12.15 21.57 -4.56
N GLU A 68 12.57 22.30 -5.60
CA GLU A 68 12.23 23.72 -5.80
C GLU A 68 10.72 23.96 -5.99
N TYR A 69 9.93 22.91 -6.21
CA TYR A 69 8.48 22.93 -6.39
C TYR A 69 7.74 22.41 -5.14
N GLY A 70 8.45 22.15 -4.03
CA GLY A 70 7.90 21.62 -2.79
C GLY A 70 7.49 20.14 -2.86
N ARG A 71 7.96 19.39 -3.86
CA ARG A 71 7.73 17.95 -3.98
C ARG A 71 8.81 17.19 -3.23
N ARG A 72 8.39 16.15 -2.51
CA ARG A 72 9.28 15.30 -1.74
C ARG A 72 9.98 14.28 -2.63
N GLU A 73 11.29 14.38 -2.76
CA GLU A 73 12.13 13.51 -3.58
C GLU A 73 13.15 12.71 -2.75
N PRO A 74 13.56 11.51 -3.18
CA PRO A 74 14.57 10.73 -2.49
C PRO A 74 15.96 11.39 -2.58
N ASN A 75 16.61 11.57 -1.44
CA ASN A 75 17.94 12.20 -1.34
C ASN A 75 19.07 11.21 -1.71
N LEU A 76 19.11 10.76 -2.96
CA LEU A 76 20.12 9.81 -3.40
C LEU A 76 21.52 10.44 -3.42
N ARG A 77 21.64 11.70 -3.86
CA ARG A 77 22.92 12.40 -3.95
C ARG A 77 23.61 12.54 -2.60
N GLY A 78 22.90 13.06 -1.59
CA GLY A 78 23.49 13.24 -0.25
C GLY A 78 23.77 11.93 0.49
N ARG A 79 23.14 10.82 0.07
CA ARG A 79 23.32 9.49 0.67
C ARG A 79 24.39 8.64 -0.03
N LEU A 80 24.67 8.90 -1.31
CA LEU A 80 25.61 8.11 -2.12
C LEU A 80 26.89 8.87 -2.47
N SER A 81 26.98 10.17 -2.18
CA SER A 81 28.20 10.94 -2.41
C SER A 81 29.31 10.53 -1.42
N PRO A 82 30.58 10.47 -1.86
CA PRO A 82 31.71 10.26 -0.96
C PRO A 82 31.71 11.29 0.17
N LYS A 83 31.94 10.83 1.40
CA LYS A 83 32.12 11.67 2.58
C LYS A 83 33.63 11.86 2.75
N THR A 84 34.13 13.04 2.38
CA THR A 84 35.51 13.46 2.61
C THR A 84 35.71 14.00 4.02
#